data_AF-A0A1X7FDX2-F1
#
_entry.id   AF-A0A1X7FDX2-F1
#
_cell.length_a   1.000
_cell.length_b   1.000
_cell.length_c   1.000
_cell.angle_alpha   90.00
_cell.angle_beta   90.00
_cell.angle_gamma   90.00
#
_symmetry.space_group_name_H-M   'P 1'
#
loop_
_entity.id
_entity.type
_entity.pdbx_description
1 polymer ?
#
loop_
_entity_poly.entity_id
_entity_poly.type
_entity_poly.pdbx_seq_one_letter_code
_entity_poly.pdbx_strand_id
1 'polypeptide(L)'
;MSVSAYLRENLRSISSKNVSVAPGIDEKKLNNALKAFAYNGLPGNVVALFDNTLFGTGKDGLLFTGEQVIYRSGFADPIHFPYEDIRSAKYTQVHTGSMDKLEHTLIFERKDNSQLVIKDLSDCDYAALASVLQGVIENFTEFQDEKQLIPLEEMEEAVKVAYLKVIVNMAYDNDSVIDEKEFAEILLLMTRLDLEPESRFTVRAYMTGFNQAAALDALLAELDSHCPRGQIRPLHISLTKDLINLHFSTGGGSLETFGFLQRNRALLQVTDDEIDLAVAAIRNDHSMLKDDVTDDQIVSALKLLSAKAAAVGTPLAAVYLSGSVVGMSAAGLTSGLATLGMGGILGLSGMTTGIGVAVLLGVGAYAGVRKLTGADELTRSKRRELMLVEVIKQTQATISLLMQDLNHITDRLSQALAEHGEQGQMIQRLTAMMGQMTGAGTVLTNKCEATQSSATKLRCARFLDDAKLKTLTKEPTKAELFDFIRSFYEERSFSQEKDGQQFETLKLAIKPGVSPKALENLARAFEAVGYFNVSDVLVGGAADMADKAKGKLLGLFS
;
A
#
# COMPACT_ATOMS: atom_id res chain seq x y z
N MET A 1 -15.03 10.81 -23.34
CA MET A 1 -15.31 9.94 -22.18
C MET A 1 -14.94 8.51 -22.58
N SER A 2 -14.48 7.63 -21.67
CA SER A 2 -14.33 6.18 -21.98
C SER A 2 -15.56 5.40 -21.50
N VAL A 3 -15.77 4.19 -22.00
CA VAL A 3 -16.89 3.32 -21.56
C VAL A 3 -16.81 3.06 -20.06
N SER A 4 -15.62 2.73 -19.56
CA SER A 4 -15.35 2.56 -18.13
C SER A 4 -15.75 3.79 -17.29
N ALA A 5 -15.43 5.00 -17.74
CA ALA A 5 -15.81 6.23 -17.04
C ALA A 5 -17.34 6.43 -17.03
N TYR A 6 -17.99 6.28 -18.19
CA TYR A 6 -19.44 6.41 -18.32
C TYR A 6 -20.19 5.40 -17.45
N LEU A 7 -19.77 4.14 -17.46
CA LEU A 7 -20.36 3.09 -16.62
C LEU A 7 -20.22 3.42 -15.12
N ARG A 8 -19.07 3.95 -14.67
CA ARG A 8 -18.90 4.31 -13.25
C ARG A 8 -19.84 5.41 -12.78
N GLU A 9 -20.06 6.41 -13.64
CA GLU A 9 -20.94 7.54 -13.32
C GLU A 9 -22.41 7.14 -13.28
N ASN A 10 -22.81 6.22 -14.17
CA ASN A 10 -24.22 5.92 -14.39
C ASN A 10 -24.71 4.63 -13.71
N LEU A 11 -23.86 3.63 -13.48
CA LEU A 11 -24.30 2.36 -12.89
C LEU A 11 -24.76 2.47 -11.43
N ARG A 12 -24.39 3.54 -10.71
CA ARG A 12 -24.90 3.76 -9.35
C ARG A 12 -26.41 3.98 -9.29
N SER A 13 -27.05 4.39 -10.39
CA SER A 13 -28.49 4.61 -10.43
C SER A 13 -29.31 3.32 -10.51
N ILE A 14 -28.69 2.18 -10.86
CA ILE A 14 -29.42 0.92 -11.09
C ILE A 14 -29.80 0.23 -9.77
N SER A 15 -29.12 0.54 -8.67
CA SER A 15 -29.42 0.01 -7.33
C SER A 15 -28.69 0.82 -6.28
N SER A 16 -29.33 1.09 -5.15
CA SER A 16 -28.69 1.73 -4.01
C SER A 16 -27.90 0.77 -3.11
N LYS A 17 -28.12 -0.54 -3.25
CA LYS A 17 -27.56 -1.56 -2.34
C LYS A 17 -26.73 -2.63 -3.04
N ASN A 18 -27.17 -3.07 -4.22
CA ASN A 18 -26.61 -4.26 -4.86
C ASN A 18 -25.55 -3.94 -5.91
N VAL A 19 -25.33 -2.67 -6.25
CA VAL A 19 -24.25 -2.27 -7.17
C VAL A 19 -23.04 -1.76 -6.40
N SER A 20 -21.87 -2.31 -6.72
CA SER A 20 -20.57 -1.81 -6.29
C SER A 20 -19.80 -1.37 -7.53
N VAL A 21 -19.27 -0.15 -7.51
CA VAL A 21 -18.59 0.46 -8.65
C VAL A 21 -17.13 0.71 -8.28
N ALA A 22 -16.23 0.42 -9.21
CA ALA A 22 -14.81 0.64 -9.03
C ALA A 22 -14.48 2.12 -8.73
N PRO A 23 -13.51 2.39 -7.85
CA PRO A 23 -12.64 1.39 -7.21
C PRO A 23 -13.22 0.84 -5.89
N GLY A 24 -14.47 1.15 -5.55
CA GLY A 24 -15.15 0.81 -4.29
C GLY A 24 -15.80 -0.58 -4.25
N ILE A 25 -15.28 -1.54 -5.01
CA ILE A 25 -15.77 -2.92 -4.99
C ILE A 25 -15.04 -3.67 -3.88
N ASP A 26 -15.78 -4.30 -2.96
CA ASP A 26 -15.19 -5.17 -1.94
C ASP A 26 -14.37 -6.28 -2.61
N GLU A 27 -13.17 -6.49 -2.13
CA GLU A 27 -12.19 -7.32 -2.80
C GLU A 27 -12.50 -8.81 -2.70
N LYS A 28 -13.11 -9.24 -1.59
CA LYS A 28 -13.58 -10.61 -1.44
C LYS A 28 -14.73 -10.87 -2.42
N LYS A 29 -15.64 -9.90 -2.60
CA LYS A 29 -16.68 -9.97 -3.63
C LYS A 29 -16.09 -9.99 -5.04
N LEU A 30 -15.11 -9.12 -5.34
CA LEU A 30 -14.43 -9.09 -6.62
C LEU A 30 -13.78 -10.45 -6.94
N ASN A 31 -13.03 -11.03 -6.00
CA ASN A 31 -12.40 -12.35 -6.17
C ASN A 31 -13.40 -13.47 -6.39
N ASN A 32 -14.51 -13.44 -5.65
CA ASN A 32 -15.60 -14.37 -5.84
C ASN A 32 -16.22 -14.21 -7.22
N ALA A 33 -16.44 -12.97 -7.67
CA ALA A 33 -17.01 -12.63 -8.96
C ALA A 33 -16.10 -13.08 -10.11
N LEU A 34 -14.81 -12.75 -10.09
CA LEU A 34 -13.86 -13.14 -11.15
C LEU A 34 -13.88 -14.66 -11.42
N LYS A 35 -13.92 -15.47 -10.34
CA LYS A 35 -14.04 -16.94 -10.44
C LYS A 35 -15.44 -17.37 -10.90
N ALA A 36 -16.47 -16.78 -10.32
CA ALA A 36 -17.87 -17.10 -10.58
C ALA A 36 -18.30 -16.79 -12.01
N PHE A 37 -17.84 -15.67 -12.55
CA PHE A 37 -18.18 -15.12 -13.86
C PHE A 37 -17.20 -15.59 -14.95
N ALA A 38 -16.24 -16.48 -14.63
CA ALA A 38 -15.23 -17.00 -15.55
C ALA A 38 -14.51 -15.90 -16.35
N TYR A 39 -14.24 -14.75 -15.70
CA TYR A 39 -13.60 -13.62 -16.35
C TYR A 39 -12.08 -13.82 -16.38
N ASN A 40 -11.50 -13.81 -17.59
CA ASN A 40 -10.09 -14.10 -17.84
C ASN A 40 -9.20 -12.85 -17.93
N GLY A 41 -9.78 -11.65 -17.90
CA GLY A 41 -9.02 -10.40 -17.94
C GLY A 41 -8.45 -9.99 -16.57
N LEU A 42 -7.84 -8.81 -16.52
CA LEU A 42 -7.25 -8.31 -15.29
C LEU A 42 -8.34 -7.83 -14.31
N PRO A 43 -8.23 -8.13 -13.00
CA PRO A 43 -9.18 -7.65 -11.98
C PRO A 43 -9.35 -6.13 -11.97
N GLY A 44 -8.29 -5.40 -12.30
CA GLY A 44 -8.29 -3.95 -12.41
C GLY A 44 -9.15 -3.41 -13.54
N ASN A 45 -9.65 -4.24 -14.45
CA ASN A 45 -10.53 -3.82 -15.55
C ASN A 45 -12.01 -3.86 -15.15
N VAL A 46 -12.34 -4.49 -14.02
CA VAL A 46 -13.72 -4.61 -13.57
C VAL A 46 -14.22 -3.23 -13.13
N VAL A 47 -15.21 -2.72 -13.86
CA VAL A 47 -15.81 -1.40 -13.66
C VAL A 47 -16.87 -1.45 -12.57
N ALA A 48 -17.70 -2.48 -12.55
CA ALA A 48 -18.76 -2.63 -11.56
C ALA A 48 -19.19 -4.09 -11.37
N LEU A 49 -19.76 -4.37 -10.21
CA LEU A 49 -20.39 -5.63 -9.85
C LEU A 49 -21.79 -5.35 -9.32
N PHE A 50 -22.79 -5.90 -9.98
CA PHE A 50 -24.14 -6.04 -9.44
C PHE A 50 -24.24 -7.41 -8.76
N ASP A 51 -24.35 -7.41 -7.44
CA ASP A 51 -24.40 -8.61 -6.60
C ASP A 51 -25.85 -9.02 -6.35
N ASN A 52 -26.30 -10.07 -7.05
CA ASN A 52 -27.63 -10.64 -6.89
C ASN A 52 -27.68 -11.76 -5.84
N THR A 53 -26.59 -12.03 -5.13
CA THR A 53 -26.58 -13.13 -4.15
C THR A 53 -27.30 -12.75 -2.85
N LEU A 54 -28.08 -13.68 -2.31
CA LEU A 54 -28.84 -13.49 -1.06
C LEU A 54 -27.97 -13.06 0.14
N PHE A 55 -26.71 -13.47 0.18
CA PHE A 55 -25.77 -13.17 1.26
C PHE A 55 -24.67 -12.16 0.89
N GLY A 56 -24.80 -11.48 -0.25
CA GLY A 56 -23.83 -10.46 -0.67
C GLY A 56 -22.42 -11.00 -0.92
N THR A 57 -22.30 -12.20 -1.50
CA THR A 57 -21.02 -12.86 -1.81
C THR A 57 -20.41 -12.45 -3.15
N GLY A 58 -21.16 -11.81 -4.06
CA GLY A 58 -20.69 -11.38 -5.37
C GLY A 58 -20.59 -12.47 -6.44
N LYS A 59 -21.21 -13.65 -6.25
CA LYS A 59 -21.08 -14.81 -7.15
C LYS A 59 -22.19 -14.93 -8.21
N ASP A 60 -23.14 -14.01 -8.20
CA ASP A 60 -24.36 -13.99 -9.00
C ASP A 60 -24.73 -12.55 -9.39
N GLY A 61 -25.36 -12.35 -10.55
CA GLY A 61 -25.77 -11.03 -11.03
C GLY A 61 -25.03 -10.59 -12.30
N LEU A 62 -24.46 -9.38 -12.29
CA LEU A 62 -23.81 -8.77 -13.46
C LEU A 62 -22.40 -8.28 -13.12
N LEU A 63 -21.44 -8.53 -14.00
CA LEU A 63 -20.09 -7.99 -13.94
C LEU A 63 -19.83 -7.13 -15.18
N PHE A 64 -19.38 -5.89 -14.98
CA PHE A 64 -19.15 -4.93 -16.06
C PHE A 64 -17.66 -4.64 -16.21
N THR A 65 -17.17 -4.65 -17.45
CA THR A 65 -15.84 -4.14 -17.83
C THR A 65 -15.98 -3.06 -18.90
N GLY A 66 -14.87 -2.57 -19.46
CA GLY A 66 -14.90 -1.63 -20.59
C GLY A 66 -15.28 -2.29 -21.92
N GLU A 67 -15.03 -3.59 -22.04
CA GLU A 67 -15.32 -4.39 -23.24
C GLU A 67 -16.67 -5.11 -23.22
N GLN A 68 -17.14 -5.54 -22.04
CA GLN A 68 -18.29 -6.45 -21.94
C GLN A 68 -19.10 -6.30 -20.65
N VAL A 69 -20.33 -6.79 -20.70
CA VAL A 69 -21.12 -7.15 -19.52
C VAL A 69 -21.24 -8.68 -19.46
N ILE A 70 -21.05 -9.25 -18.27
CA ILE A 70 -21.14 -10.70 -18.06
C ILE A 70 -22.31 -10.94 -17.10
N TYR A 71 -23.24 -11.79 -17.51
CA TYR A 71 -24.40 -12.16 -16.72
C TYR A 71 -24.25 -13.58 -16.19
N ARG A 72 -24.55 -13.75 -14.91
CA ARG A 72 -24.68 -15.06 -14.29
C ARG A 72 -25.95 -15.10 -13.44
N SER A 73 -26.65 -16.22 -13.50
CA SER A 73 -27.87 -16.48 -12.72
C SER A 73 -27.73 -17.76 -11.91
N GLY A 74 -27.65 -17.63 -10.59
CA GLY A 74 -27.42 -18.72 -9.65
C GLY A 74 -26.17 -19.53 -9.97
N PHE A 75 -26.37 -20.83 -10.23
CA PHE A 75 -25.30 -21.78 -10.56
C PHE A 75 -25.11 -21.98 -12.07
N ALA A 76 -25.84 -21.24 -12.91
CA ALA A 76 -25.67 -21.33 -14.36
C ALA A 76 -24.28 -20.86 -14.80
N ASP A 77 -23.89 -21.31 -15.99
CA ASP A 77 -22.66 -20.85 -16.64
C ASP A 77 -22.78 -19.35 -16.97
N PRO A 78 -21.70 -18.58 -16.78
CA PRO A 78 -21.70 -17.16 -17.10
C PRO A 78 -21.83 -16.94 -18.61
N ILE A 79 -22.59 -15.92 -18.97
CA ILE A 79 -22.81 -15.53 -20.35
C ILE A 79 -22.16 -14.16 -20.58
N HIS A 80 -21.17 -14.14 -21.48
CA HIS A 80 -20.38 -12.96 -21.81
C HIS A 80 -21.04 -12.19 -22.95
N PHE A 81 -21.17 -10.87 -22.80
CA PHE A 81 -21.71 -9.95 -23.80
C PHE A 81 -20.71 -8.84 -24.09
N PRO A 82 -19.82 -9.01 -25.09
CA PRO A 82 -19.06 -7.91 -25.64
C PRO A 82 -20.01 -6.80 -26.09
N TYR A 83 -19.76 -5.56 -25.69
CA TYR A 83 -20.62 -4.43 -26.08
C TYR A 83 -20.66 -4.26 -27.61
N GLU A 84 -19.57 -4.61 -28.30
CA GLU A 84 -19.50 -4.62 -29.75
C GLU A 84 -20.53 -5.55 -30.41
N ASP A 85 -20.99 -6.59 -29.72
CA ASP A 85 -21.97 -7.55 -30.24
C ASP A 85 -23.42 -7.14 -29.97
N ILE A 86 -23.64 -6.13 -29.13
CA ILE A 86 -24.97 -5.69 -28.72
C ILE A 86 -25.50 -4.67 -29.74
N ARG A 87 -26.70 -4.93 -30.26
CA ARG A 87 -27.43 -4.01 -31.13
C ARG A 87 -28.34 -3.08 -30.34
N SER A 88 -29.03 -3.61 -29.33
CA SER A 88 -29.84 -2.79 -28.41
C SER A 88 -30.05 -3.47 -27.06
N ALA A 89 -30.28 -2.65 -26.04
CA ALA A 89 -30.68 -3.07 -24.69
C ALA A 89 -32.01 -2.40 -24.33
N LYS A 90 -33.07 -3.18 -24.11
CA LYS A 90 -34.42 -2.65 -23.91
C LYS A 90 -35.06 -3.19 -22.64
N TYR A 91 -35.73 -2.31 -21.92
CA TYR A 91 -36.58 -2.67 -20.78
C TYR A 91 -37.99 -3.04 -21.27
N THR A 92 -38.58 -4.10 -20.71
CA THR A 92 -39.98 -4.51 -20.96
C THR A 92 -40.64 -4.98 -19.66
N GLN A 93 -41.97 -4.84 -19.59
CA GLN A 93 -42.81 -5.38 -18.53
C GLN A 93 -43.74 -6.45 -19.09
N VAL A 94 -43.75 -7.64 -18.49
CA VAL A 94 -44.65 -8.74 -18.89
C VAL A 94 -45.54 -9.11 -17.72
N HIS A 95 -46.85 -9.27 -17.96
CA HIS A 95 -47.78 -9.77 -16.94
C HIS A 95 -47.66 -11.29 -16.85
N THR A 96 -47.42 -11.81 -15.64
CA THR A 96 -47.33 -13.26 -15.42
C THR A 96 -48.56 -13.79 -14.71
N GLY A 97 -49.38 -14.60 -15.41
CA GLY A 97 -50.29 -15.64 -14.90
C GLY A 97 -51.41 -15.27 -13.91
N SER A 98 -51.14 -14.43 -12.91
CA SER A 98 -52.10 -13.76 -12.04
C SER A 98 -52.04 -12.26 -12.33
N MET A 99 -53.20 -11.61 -12.45
CA MET A 99 -53.35 -10.23 -12.94
C MET A 99 -52.68 -9.12 -12.10
N ASP A 100 -51.88 -9.46 -11.09
CA ASP A 100 -51.25 -8.51 -10.16
C ASP A 100 -49.71 -8.57 -10.11
N LYS A 101 -49.03 -9.45 -10.88
CA LYS A 101 -47.56 -9.54 -10.85
C LYS A 101 -46.93 -9.11 -12.19
N LEU A 102 -46.30 -7.93 -12.17
CA LEU A 102 -45.47 -7.42 -13.26
C LEU A 102 -44.06 -8.02 -13.14
N GLU A 103 -43.61 -8.71 -14.19
CA GLU A 103 -42.24 -9.20 -14.32
C GLU A 103 -41.44 -8.19 -15.15
N HIS A 104 -40.35 -7.68 -14.57
CA HIS A 104 -39.46 -6.69 -15.17
C HIS A 104 -38.34 -7.43 -15.90
N THR A 105 -38.14 -7.15 -17.18
CA THR A 105 -37.12 -7.83 -18.00
C THR A 105 -36.24 -6.86 -18.77
N LEU A 106 -34.98 -7.21 -18.90
CA LEU A 106 -34.03 -6.56 -19.81
C LEU A 106 -33.79 -7.50 -20.99
N ILE A 107 -33.98 -7.00 -22.21
CA ILE A 107 -33.79 -7.74 -23.45
C ILE A 107 -32.58 -7.17 -24.17
N PHE A 108 -31.55 -8.00 -24.35
CA PHE A 108 -30.44 -7.72 -25.26
C PHE A 108 -30.74 -8.31 -26.62
N GLU A 109 -30.70 -7.48 -27.66
CA GLU A 109 -30.68 -7.92 -29.04
C GLU A 109 -29.24 -7.88 -29.54
N ARG A 110 -28.72 -9.02 -29.98
CA ARG A 110 -27.37 -9.13 -30.54
C ARG A 110 -27.37 -8.83 -32.03
N LYS A 111 -26.20 -8.48 -32.57
CA LYS A 111 -26.00 -8.24 -34.01
C LYS A 111 -26.28 -9.47 -34.88
N ASP A 112 -26.18 -10.68 -34.32
CA ASP A 112 -26.54 -11.96 -34.95
C ASP A 112 -28.05 -12.27 -34.92
N ASN A 113 -28.88 -11.33 -34.43
CA ASN A 113 -30.33 -11.46 -34.22
C ASN A 113 -30.75 -12.43 -33.09
N SER A 114 -29.81 -12.96 -32.32
CA SER A 114 -30.15 -13.69 -31.09
C SER A 114 -30.60 -12.71 -29.99
N GLN A 115 -31.44 -13.19 -29.09
CA GLN A 115 -31.94 -12.41 -27.96
C GLN A 115 -31.57 -13.09 -26.64
N LEU A 116 -31.15 -12.29 -25.67
CA LEU A 116 -31.02 -12.71 -24.29
C LEU A 116 -31.99 -11.92 -23.42
N VAL A 117 -32.70 -12.63 -22.55
CA VAL A 117 -33.57 -12.04 -21.53
C VAL A 117 -32.90 -12.18 -20.16
N ILE A 118 -32.67 -11.05 -19.51
CA ILE A 118 -32.25 -10.98 -18.10
C ILE A 118 -33.45 -10.62 -17.24
N LYS A 119 -33.59 -11.35 -16.14
CA LYS A 119 -34.66 -11.22 -15.17
C LYS A 119 -34.19 -11.65 -13.79
N ASP A 120 -35.07 -11.53 -12.79
CA ASP A 120 -34.82 -11.96 -11.40
C ASP A 120 -33.60 -11.30 -10.70
N LEU A 121 -33.15 -10.14 -11.20
CA LEU A 121 -32.24 -9.23 -10.49
C LEU A 121 -33.01 -8.51 -9.37
N SER A 122 -32.63 -8.78 -8.12
CA SER A 122 -33.23 -8.22 -6.92
C SER A 122 -32.75 -6.78 -6.68
N ASP A 123 -33.66 -5.87 -6.34
CA ASP A 123 -33.34 -4.44 -6.08
C ASP A 123 -32.64 -3.75 -7.26
N CYS A 124 -33.03 -4.11 -8.49
CA CYS A 124 -32.54 -3.53 -9.73
C CYS A 124 -33.60 -2.63 -10.39
N ASP A 125 -33.22 -1.41 -10.75
CA ASP A 125 -33.95 -0.58 -11.70
C ASP A 125 -33.58 -1.00 -13.14
N TYR A 126 -34.43 -1.83 -13.73
CA TYR A 126 -34.26 -2.34 -15.09
C TYR A 126 -34.33 -1.24 -16.16
N ALA A 127 -35.09 -0.17 -15.93
CA ALA A 127 -35.19 0.94 -16.86
C ALA A 127 -33.90 1.76 -16.86
N ALA A 128 -33.36 2.04 -15.67
CA ALA A 128 -32.05 2.66 -15.53
C ALA A 128 -30.96 1.78 -16.15
N LEU A 129 -30.93 0.48 -15.85
CA LEU A 129 -29.95 -0.45 -16.43
C LEU A 129 -30.01 -0.48 -17.96
N ALA A 130 -31.20 -0.56 -18.54
CA ALA A 130 -31.39 -0.49 -20.00
C ALA A 130 -30.88 0.84 -20.56
N SER A 131 -31.19 1.97 -19.92
CA SER A 131 -30.72 3.29 -20.35
C SER A 131 -29.20 3.41 -20.32
N VAL A 132 -28.54 2.91 -19.25
CA VAL A 132 -27.08 2.93 -19.16
C VAL A 132 -26.47 2.12 -20.30
N LEU A 133 -26.92 0.88 -20.48
CA LEU A 133 -26.39 -0.02 -21.52
C LEU A 133 -26.66 0.50 -22.93
N GLN A 134 -27.85 1.06 -23.18
CA GLN A 134 -28.16 1.68 -24.47
C GLN A 134 -27.25 2.88 -24.73
N GLY A 135 -26.95 3.70 -23.72
CA GLY A 135 -25.99 4.79 -23.85
C GLY A 135 -24.55 4.34 -24.08
N VAL A 136 -24.15 3.14 -23.65
CA VAL A 136 -22.86 2.54 -24.05
C VAL A 136 -22.85 2.25 -25.55
N ILE A 137 -23.94 1.67 -26.07
CA ILE A 137 -24.05 1.25 -27.48
C ILE A 137 -24.12 2.47 -28.42
N GLU A 138 -24.82 3.54 -28.02
CA GLU A 138 -25.05 4.72 -28.86
C GLU A 138 -23.89 5.71 -28.86
N ASN A 139 -23.20 5.88 -27.73
CA ASN A 139 -22.21 6.94 -27.56
C ASN A 139 -20.77 6.49 -27.79
N PHE A 140 -20.52 5.19 -27.98
CA PHE A 140 -19.17 4.64 -28.06
C PHE A 140 -19.01 3.66 -29.23
N THR A 141 -17.85 3.73 -29.89
CA THR A 141 -17.46 2.81 -30.98
C THR A 141 -16.24 1.98 -30.65
N GLU A 142 -15.49 2.37 -29.60
CA GLU A 142 -14.33 1.66 -29.10
C GLU A 142 -14.63 1.14 -27.69
N PHE A 143 -14.51 -0.18 -27.52
CA PHE A 143 -14.72 -0.88 -26.26
C PHE A 143 -13.39 -1.51 -25.88
N GLN A 144 -12.77 -0.97 -24.84
CA GLN A 144 -11.48 -1.43 -24.35
C GLN A 144 -11.49 -1.45 -22.84
N ASP A 145 -10.87 -2.48 -22.30
CA ASP A 145 -10.65 -2.56 -20.88
C ASP A 145 -9.56 -1.58 -20.44
N GLU A 146 -9.84 -0.86 -19.36
CA GLU A 146 -8.92 0.12 -18.77
C GLU A 146 -8.70 -0.22 -17.29
N LYS A 147 -7.49 -0.01 -16.77
CA LYS A 147 -7.24 -0.11 -15.31
C LYS A 147 -8.08 0.96 -14.59
N GLN A 148 -8.95 0.55 -13.67
CA GLN A 148 -9.81 1.45 -12.89
C GLN A 148 -9.04 2.27 -11.84
N LEU A 149 -7.81 1.87 -11.52
CA LEU A 149 -6.89 2.60 -10.66
C LEU A 149 -5.46 2.35 -11.17
N ILE A 150 -4.70 3.42 -11.37
CA ILE A 150 -3.32 3.42 -11.88
C ILE A 150 -2.46 4.07 -10.79
N PRO A 151 -1.40 3.40 -10.29
CA PRO A 151 -0.47 4.02 -9.34
C PRO A 151 0.09 5.33 -9.88
N LEU A 152 0.40 6.30 -9.01
CA LEU A 152 0.98 7.58 -9.44
C LEU A 152 2.36 7.40 -10.12
N GLU A 153 3.10 6.34 -9.79
CA GLU A 153 4.35 5.96 -10.46
C GLU A 153 4.16 5.57 -11.94
N GLU A 154 2.97 5.05 -12.32
CA GLU A 154 2.62 4.65 -13.69
C GLU A 154 1.94 5.79 -14.48
N MET A 155 1.67 6.95 -13.86
CA MET A 155 1.04 8.09 -14.53
C MET A 155 2.05 8.90 -15.37
N GLU A 156 1.55 9.77 -16.24
CA GLU A 156 2.38 10.66 -17.05
C GLU A 156 3.30 11.54 -16.19
N GLU A 157 4.51 11.81 -16.66
CA GLU A 157 5.48 12.65 -15.94
C GLU A 157 4.93 14.05 -15.62
N ALA A 158 4.06 14.60 -16.48
CA ALA A 158 3.37 15.87 -16.23
C ALA A 158 2.55 15.84 -14.92
N VAL A 159 1.82 14.74 -14.69
CA VAL A 159 1.05 14.54 -13.45
C VAL A 159 1.99 14.47 -12.25
N LYS A 160 3.07 13.69 -12.34
CA LYS A 160 4.04 13.55 -11.25
C LYS A 160 4.73 14.86 -10.90
N VAL A 161 5.11 15.66 -11.91
CA VAL A 161 5.75 16.97 -11.73
C VAL A 161 4.78 17.97 -11.11
N ALA A 162 3.54 18.08 -11.62
CA ALA A 162 2.53 18.97 -11.05
C ALA A 162 2.21 18.58 -9.59
N TYR A 163 2.11 17.28 -9.31
CA TYR A 163 1.88 16.74 -7.97
C TYR A 163 2.96 17.19 -6.99
N LEU A 164 4.23 17.02 -7.37
CA LEU A 164 5.37 17.45 -6.56
C LEU A 164 5.45 18.97 -6.40
N LYS A 165 5.09 19.76 -7.42
CA LYS A 165 5.03 21.24 -7.28
C LYS A 165 4.03 21.67 -6.21
N VAL A 166 2.90 20.96 -6.06
CA VAL A 166 1.95 21.23 -4.97
C VAL A 166 2.58 20.94 -3.60
N ILE A 167 3.30 19.83 -3.47
CA ILE A 167 4.04 19.50 -2.23
C ILE A 167 5.10 20.57 -1.93
N VAL A 168 5.83 21.05 -2.94
CA VAL A 168 6.82 22.12 -2.81
C VAL A 168 6.17 23.43 -2.38
N ASN A 169 5.00 23.79 -2.92
CA ASN A 169 4.26 24.98 -2.49
C ASN A 169 3.89 24.90 -1.00
N MET A 170 3.54 23.72 -0.49
CA MET A 170 3.23 23.53 0.93
C MET A 170 4.46 23.71 1.83
N ALA A 171 5.63 23.16 1.43
CA ALA A 171 6.87 23.35 2.19
C ALA A 171 7.19 24.85 2.34
N TYR A 172 7.11 25.61 1.25
CA TYR A 172 7.32 27.05 1.30
C TYR A 172 6.27 27.83 2.09
N ASP A 173 5.01 27.44 2.04
CA ASP A 173 3.93 28.16 2.74
C ASP A 173 4.04 28.06 4.27
N ASN A 174 4.82 27.09 4.78
CA ASN A 174 5.09 26.92 6.20
C ASN A 174 6.00 28.03 6.76
N ASP A 175 7.23 28.18 6.22
CA ASP A 175 8.23 29.12 6.75
C ASP A 175 9.00 29.92 5.66
N SER A 176 8.53 29.86 4.40
CA SER A 176 9.16 30.48 3.23
C SER A 176 10.54 29.92 2.86
N VAL A 177 10.95 28.81 3.46
CA VAL A 177 12.18 28.07 3.16
C VAL A 177 11.80 26.60 2.92
N ILE A 178 12.69 25.83 2.30
CA ILE A 178 12.60 24.37 2.31
C ILE A 178 13.78 23.89 3.15
N ASP A 179 13.49 23.38 4.35
CA ASP A 179 14.52 22.86 5.24
C ASP A 179 15.06 21.49 4.79
N GLU A 180 16.13 21.00 5.43
CA GLU A 180 16.79 19.75 5.07
C GLU A 180 15.86 18.52 5.18
N LYS A 181 14.89 18.53 6.11
CA LYS A 181 13.92 17.44 6.31
C LYS A 181 12.82 17.50 5.26
N GLU A 182 12.28 18.69 4.99
CA GLU A 182 11.30 18.90 3.92
C GLU A 182 11.88 18.48 2.58
N PHE A 183 13.11 18.89 2.31
CA PHE A 183 13.83 18.52 1.11
C PHE A 183 14.02 17.00 1.02
N ALA A 184 14.42 16.34 2.11
CA ALA A 184 14.60 14.89 2.16
C ALA A 184 13.28 14.12 1.91
N GLU A 185 12.16 14.58 2.47
CA GLU A 185 10.85 13.95 2.25
C GLU A 185 10.35 14.15 0.81
N ILE A 186 10.60 15.32 0.19
CA ILE A 186 10.31 15.56 -1.23
C ILE A 186 11.17 14.64 -2.13
N LEU A 187 12.46 14.46 -1.81
CA LEU A 187 13.32 13.52 -2.53
C LEU A 187 12.85 12.06 -2.42
N LEU A 188 12.42 11.64 -1.23
CA LEU A 188 11.85 10.30 -1.03
C LEU A 188 10.58 10.12 -1.87
N LEU A 189 9.72 11.13 -1.91
CA LEU A 189 8.53 11.11 -2.76
C LEU A 189 8.90 11.03 -4.24
N MET A 190 9.86 11.84 -4.71
CA MET A 190 10.35 11.78 -6.08
C MET A 190 10.83 10.38 -6.46
N THR A 191 11.58 9.72 -5.57
CA THR A 191 12.05 8.35 -5.77
C THR A 191 10.87 7.36 -5.77
N ARG A 192 9.88 7.55 -4.88
CA ARG A 192 8.68 6.69 -4.81
C ARG A 192 7.82 6.75 -6.08
N LEU A 193 7.79 7.91 -6.74
CA LEU A 193 7.03 8.12 -7.97
C LEU A 193 7.82 7.77 -9.24
N ASP A 194 9.06 7.30 -9.09
CA ASP A 194 9.95 6.91 -10.19
C ASP A 194 10.06 8.01 -11.27
N LEU A 195 10.40 9.24 -10.84
CA LEU A 195 10.55 10.37 -11.78
C LEU A 195 11.77 10.20 -12.70
N GLU A 196 11.56 10.55 -13.96
CA GLU A 196 12.64 10.62 -14.93
C GLU A 196 13.66 11.72 -14.59
N PRO A 197 14.94 11.59 -15.01
CA PRO A 197 15.99 12.56 -14.69
C PRO A 197 15.62 14.03 -14.99
N GLU A 198 14.99 14.31 -16.13
CA GLU A 198 14.57 15.67 -16.52
C GLU A 198 13.43 16.21 -15.62
N SER A 199 12.47 15.37 -15.26
CA SER A 199 11.40 15.69 -14.31
C SER A 199 11.97 16.01 -12.93
N ARG A 200 12.93 15.19 -12.46
CA ARG A 200 13.63 15.43 -11.19
C ARG A 200 14.37 16.78 -11.20
N PHE A 201 15.02 17.13 -12.31
CA PHE A 201 15.65 18.44 -12.49
C PHE A 201 14.64 19.58 -12.44
N THR A 202 13.50 19.42 -13.12
CA THR A 202 12.41 20.41 -13.14
C THR A 202 11.86 20.69 -11.74
N VAL A 203 11.59 19.63 -10.96
CA VAL A 203 11.09 19.77 -9.58
C VAL A 203 12.12 20.45 -8.69
N ARG A 204 13.41 20.11 -8.79
CA ARG A 204 14.48 20.79 -8.04
C ARG A 204 14.67 22.25 -8.43
N ALA A 205 14.58 22.57 -9.71
CA ALA A 205 14.64 23.95 -10.17
C ALA A 205 13.49 24.77 -9.57
N TYR A 206 12.30 24.17 -9.43
CA TYR A 206 11.15 24.75 -8.76
C TYR A 206 11.37 24.92 -7.25
N MET A 207 11.95 23.92 -6.57
CA MET A 207 12.36 23.98 -5.15
C MET A 207 13.43 25.04 -4.83
N THR A 208 14.05 25.65 -5.83
CA THR A 208 15.06 26.72 -5.65
C THR A 208 14.60 28.06 -6.23
N GLY A 209 13.44 28.09 -6.88
CA GLY A 209 12.94 29.19 -7.69
C GLY A 209 11.61 29.78 -7.20
N PHE A 210 11.45 29.95 -5.88
CA PHE A 210 10.18 30.32 -5.24
C PHE A 210 9.45 31.53 -5.85
N ASN A 211 10.19 32.53 -6.36
CA ASN A 211 9.61 33.71 -7.01
C ASN A 211 8.79 33.39 -8.28
N GLN A 212 8.78 32.12 -8.72
CA GLN A 212 8.05 31.61 -9.88
C GLN A 212 7.04 30.51 -9.48
N ALA A 213 6.62 30.45 -8.21
CA ALA A 213 5.66 29.47 -7.75
C ALA A 213 4.32 29.60 -8.51
N ALA A 214 3.86 28.51 -9.09
CA ALA A 214 2.57 28.44 -9.74
C ALA A 214 1.46 28.45 -8.69
N ALA A 215 0.33 29.09 -9.01
CA ALA A 215 -0.85 29.09 -8.17
C ALA A 215 -1.41 27.66 -8.03
N LEU A 216 -1.94 27.34 -6.84
CA LEU A 216 -2.37 25.98 -6.52
C LEU A 216 -3.53 25.51 -7.42
N ASP A 217 -4.48 26.39 -7.70
CA ASP A 217 -5.60 26.13 -8.60
C ASP A 217 -5.13 25.78 -10.02
N ALA A 218 -4.09 26.46 -10.52
CA ALA A 218 -3.48 26.15 -11.81
C ALA A 218 -2.80 24.76 -11.81
N LEU A 219 -2.08 24.41 -10.73
CA LEU A 219 -1.45 23.09 -10.60
C LEU A 219 -2.48 21.96 -10.47
N LEU A 220 -3.58 22.19 -9.75
CA LEU A 220 -4.68 21.23 -9.64
C LEU A 220 -5.40 21.05 -10.99
N ALA A 221 -5.59 22.13 -11.74
CA ALA A 221 -6.14 22.05 -13.09
C ALA A 221 -5.21 21.25 -14.04
N GLU A 222 -3.89 21.43 -13.94
CA GLU A 222 -2.91 20.64 -14.69
C GLU A 222 -3.02 19.14 -14.33
N LEU A 223 -3.05 18.82 -13.02
CA LEU A 223 -3.27 17.46 -12.53
C LEU A 223 -4.55 16.84 -13.09
N ASP A 224 -5.67 17.55 -13.00
CA ASP A 224 -6.97 17.05 -13.43
C ASP A 224 -7.06 16.82 -14.94
N SER A 225 -6.36 17.65 -15.72
CA SER A 225 -6.35 17.57 -17.19
C SER A 225 -5.53 16.39 -17.72
N HIS A 226 -4.46 16.01 -17.02
CA HIS A 226 -3.56 14.91 -17.39
C HIS A 226 -3.85 13.60 -16.62
N CYS A 227 -4.66 13.66 -15.57
CA CYS A 227 -5.03 12.47 -14.80
C CYS A 227 -5.89 11.51 -15.64
N PRO A 228 -5.61 10.19 -15.60
CA PRO A 228 -6.48 9.19 -16.20
C PRO A 228 -7.92 9.34 -15.71
N ARG A 229 -8.89 9.20 -16.63
CA ARG A 229 -10.30 9.48 -16.35
C ARG A 229 -10.80 8.68 -15.14
N GLY A 230 -11.53 9.38 -14.26
CA GLY A 230 -12.10 8.81 -13.03
C GLY A 230 -11.07 8.46 -11.95
N GLN A 231 -9.85 8.99 -12.02
CA GLN A 231 -8.85 8.90 -10.95
C GLN A 231 -8.54 10.24 -10.27
N ILE A 232 -9.21 11.32 -10.69
CA ILE A 232 -9.06 12.66 -10.09
C ILE A 232 -9.28 12.62 -8.57
N ARG A 233 -10.41 12.08 -8.12
CA ARG A 233 -10.70 11.99 -6.67
C ARG A 233 -9.67 11.11 -5.91
N PRO A 234 -9.33 9.89 -6.35
CA PRO A 234 -8.21 9.14 -5.79
C PRO A 234 -6.89 9.91 -5.73
N LEU A 235 -6.55 10.65 -6.79
CA LEU A 235 -5.35 11.48 -6.87
C LEU A 235 -5.35 12.59 -5.82
N HIS A 236 -6.47 13.29 -5.65
CA HIS A 236 -6.64 14.35 -4.65
C HIS A 236 -6.59 13.82 -3.22
N ILE A 237 -7.17 12.64 -2.95
CA ILE A 237 -7.07 11.96 -1.65
C ILE A 237 -5.61 11.63 -1.35
N SER A 238 -4.88 11.06 -2.32
CA SER A 238 -3.46 10.74 -2.16
C SER A 238 -2.61 12.00 -1.96
N LEU A 239 -2.87 13.08 -2.72
CA LEU A 239 -2.22 14.38 -2.58
C LEU A 239 -2.42 14.94 -1.17
N THR A 240 -3.66 14.90 -0.68
CA THR A 240 -3.99 15.33 0.68
C THR A 240 -3.23 14.53 1.73
N LYS A 241 -3.13 13.20 1.57
CA LYS A 241 -2.32 12.35 2.46
C LYS A 241 -0.85 12.79 2.47
N ASP A 242 -0.24 13.02 1.32
CA ASP A 242 1.18 13.40 1.25
C ASP A 242 1.43 14.82 1.79
N LEU A 243 0.51 15.76 1.58
CA LEU A 243 0.54 17.09 2.21
C LEU A 243 0.51 17.01 3.73
N ILE A 244 -0.40 16.21 4.29
CA ILE A 244 -0.50 15.99 5.74
C ILE A 244 0.74 15.28 6.28
N ASN A 245 1.27 14.31 5.53
CA ASN A 245 2.47 13.60 5.94
C ASN A 245 3.68 14.54 6.01
N LEU A 246 3.86 15.41 5.02
CA LEU A 246 4.95 16.39 5.02
C LEU A 246 4.85 17.29 6.27
N HIS A 247 3.65 17.83 6.55
CA HIS A 247 3.39 18.62 7.77
C HIS A 247 3.77 17.87 9.05
N PHE A 248 3.38 16.60 9.18
CA PHE A 248 3.68 15.81 10.38
C PHE A 248 5.17 15.46 10.51
N SER A 249 5.85 15.21 9.40
CA SER A 249 7.29 14.88 9.39
C SER A 249 8.17 16.07 9.75
N THR A 250 7.69 17.31 9.56
CA THR A 250 8.49 18.53 9.73
C THR A 250 8.19 19.27 11.04
N GLY A 251 7.33 18.70 11.89
CA GLY A 251 7.06 19.20 13.25
C GLY A 251 5.61 19.63 13.49
N GLY A 252 4.74 19.53 12.49
CA GLY A 252 3.31 19.75 12.62
C GLY A 252 2.65 18.72 13.54
N GLY A 253 2.11 19.16 14.67
CA GLY A 253 1.51 18.27 15.67
C GLY A 253 0.04 17.89 15.42
N SER A 254 -0.71 18.71 14.66
CA SER A 254 -2.13 18.49 14.40
C SER A 254 -2.57 19.12 13.06
N LEU A 255 -3.77 18.73 12.59
CA LEU A 255 -4.39 19.34 11.42
C LEU A 255 -4.92 20.76 11.69
N GLU A 256 -5.17 21.11 12.96
CA GLU A 256 -5.63 22.43 13.35
C GLU A 256 -4.56 23.49 13.08
N THR A 257 -3.29 23.12 13.21
CA THR A 257 -2.15 23.99 12.91
C THR A 257 -1.74 23.95 11.43
N PHE A 258 -2.42 23.15 10.59
CA PHE A 258 -2.04 22.99 9.20
C PHE A 258 -2.66 24.07 8.29
N GLY A 259 -2.09 25.28 8.34
CA GLY A 259 -2.62 26.46 7.66
C GLY A 259 -2.82 26.31 6.15
N PHE A 260 -1.87 25.64 5.46
CA PHE A 260 -1.97 25.39 4.01
C PHE A 260 -3.22 24.59 3.65
N LEU A 261 -3.49 23.50 4.38
CA LEU A 261 -4.67 22.67 4.14
C LEU A 261 -5.96 23.43 4.43
N GLN A 262 -6.03 24.21 5.52
CA GLN A 262 -7.23 24.97 5.86
C GLN A 262 -7.59 26.01 4.80
N ARG A 263 -6.60 26.67 4.19
CA ARG A 263 -6.83 27.64 3.10
C ARG A 263 -7.25 27.00 1.79
N ASN A 264 -6.72 25.81 1.50
CA ASN A 264 -6.85 25.18 0.20
C ASN A 264 -7.84 24.00 0.17
N ARG A 265 -8.50 23.69 1.29
CA ARG A 265 -9.41 22.55 1.43
C ARG A 265 -10.49 22.49 0.35
N ALA A 266 -11.05 23.64 -0.01
CA ALA A 266 -12.10 23.73 -1.03
C ALA A 266 -11.60 23.34 -2.44
N LEU A 267 -10.32 23.56 -2.73
CA LEU A 267 -9.72 23.23 -4.02
C LEU A 267 -9.39 21.75 -4.16
N LEU A 268 -9.04 21.08 -3.04
CA LEU A 268 -8.69 19.65 -3.02
C LEU A 268 -9.91 18.72 -3.16
N GLN A 269 -11.14 19.23 -3.02
CA GLN A 269 -12.38 18.47 -3.18
C GLN A 269 -12.45 17.14 -2.39
N VAL A 270 -11.79 17.08 -1.23
CA VAL A 270 -11.79 15.93 -0.30
C VAL A 270 -12.70 16.17 0.90
N THR A 271 -13.39 15.13 1.35
CA THR A 271 -14.29 15.20 2.51
C THR A 271 -13.52 15.08 3.83
N ASP A 272 -14.14 15.50 4.93
CA ASP A 272 -13.56 15.37 6.28
C ASP A 272 -13.27 13.90 6.62
N ASP A 273 -14.18 13.01 6.25
CA ASP A 273 -14.04 11.56 6.38
C ASP A 273 -12.84 10.99 5.59
N GLU A 274 -12.57 11.52 4.40
CA GLU A 274 -11.40 11.14 3.58
C GLU A 274 -10.09 11.66 4.20
N ILE A 275 -10.11 12.86 4.81
CA ILE A 275 -8.97 13.41 5.54
C ILE A 275 -8.67 12.56 6.78
N ASP A 276 -9.70 12.17 7.52
CA ASP A 276 -9.56 11.29 8.69
C ASP A 276 -9.00 9.91 8.29
N LEU A 277 -9.42 9.39 7.14
CA LEU A 277 -8.84 8.18 6.56
C LEU A 277 -7.36 8.36 6.23
N ALA A 278 -6.98 9.49 5.61
CA ALA A 278 -5.59 9.80 5.29
C ALA A 278 -4.71 9.90 6.56
N VAL A 279 -5.19 10.60 7.60
CA VAL A 279 -4.49 10.68 8.90
C VAL A 279 -4.35 9.30 9.53
N ALA A 280 -5.41 8.47 9.48
CA ALA A 280 -5.35 7.11 10.00
C ALA A 280 -4.32 6.27 9.27
N ALA A 281 -4.22 6.39 7.94
CA ALA A 281 -3.22 5.71 7.13
C ALA A 281 -1.79 6.15 7.48
N ILE A 282 -1.54 7.46 7.61
CA ILE A 282 -0.21 7.99 7.99
C ILE A 282 0.20 7.46 9.37
N ARG A 283 -0.68 7.54 10.36
CA ARG A 283 -0.40 7.05 11.72
C ARG A 283 -0.14 5.54 11.73
N ASN A 284 -0.94 4.80 10.97
CA ASN A 284 -0.78 3.37 10.80
C ASN A 284 0.61 3.04 10.21
N ASP A 285 0.97 3.64 9.08
CA ASP A 285 2.28 3.47 8.42
C ASP A 285 3.45 3.70 9.38
N HIS A 286 3.46 4.82 10.09
CA HIS A 286 4.52 5.14 11.07
C HIS A 286 4.53 4.18 12.26
N SER A 287 3.36 3.76 12.73
CA SER A 287 3.26 2.85 13.87
C SER A 287 3.80 1.45 13.55
N MET A 288 3.63 0.96 12.32
CA MET A 288 4.08 -0.38 11.91
C MET A 288 5.59 -0.57 12.01
N LEU A 289 6.35 0.52 11.96
CA LEU A 289 7.81 0.49 12.08
C LEU A 289 8.32 0.54 13.53
N LYS A 290 7.46 0.75 14.53
CA LYS A 290 7.88 0.84 15.94
C LYS A 290 8.35 -0.50 16.50
N ASP A 291 9.33 -0.44 17.43
CA ASP A 291 10.07 -1.60 17.95
C ASP A 291 9.22 -2.69 18.62
N ASP A 292 7.99 -2.37 19.03
CA ASP A 292 7.09 -3.24 19.80
C ASP A 292 5.93 -3.83 19.00
N VAL A 293 5.78 -3.47 17.72
CA VAL A 293 4.64 -3.89 16.91
C VAL A 293 4.83 -5.29 16.34
N THR A 294 3.79 -6.11 16.49
CA THR A 294 3.76 -7.51 16.05
C THR A 294 3.04 -7.68 14.71
N ASP A 295 3.33 -8.76 14.01
CA ASP A 295 2.65 -9.15 12.79
C ASP A 295 1.12 -9.18 12.97
N ASP A 296 0.61 -9.77 14.07
CA ASP A 296 -0.83 -9.81 14.37
C ASP A 296 -1.43 -8.39 14.60
N GLN A 297 -0.67 -7.46 15.18
CA GLN A 297 -1.09 -6.06 15.34
C GLN A 297 -1.10 -5.31 13.99
N ILE A 298 -0.11 -5.54 13.13
CA ILE A 298 -0.06 -5.01 11.74
C ILE A 298 -1.32 -5.45 10.99
N VAL A 299 -1.69 -6.74 11.08
CA VAL A 299 -2.90 -7.27 10.44
C VAL A 299 -4.16 -6.58 10.94
N SER A 300 -4.28 -6.44 12.26
CA SER A 300 -5.46 -5.86 12.89
C SER A 300 -5.60 -4.39 12.51
N ALA A 301 -4.50 -3.65 12.45
CA ALA A 301 -4.48 -2.25 12.06
C ALA A 301 -4.86 -2.06 10.59
N LEU A 302 -4.37 -2.91 9.68
CA LEU A 302 -4.78 -2.90 8.27
C LEU A 302 -6.28 -3.21 8.12
N LYS A 303 -6.82 -4.21 8.82
CA LYS A 303 -8.27 -4.52 8.79
C LYS A 303 -9.13 -3.33 9.22
N LEU A 304 -8.71 -2.66 10.29
CA LEU A 304 -9.41 -1.47 10.79
C LEU A 304 -9.35 -0.34 9.76
N LEU A 305 -8.19 -0.13 9.13
CA LEU A 305 -8.02 0.88 8.10
C LEU A 305 -8.87 0.58 6.86
N SER A 306 -8.91 -0.67 6.40
CA SER A 306 -9.80 -1.11 5.31
C SER A 306 -11.27 -0.89 5.64
N ALA A 307 -11.69 -1.18 6.88
CA ALA A 307 -13.06 -0.95 7.32
C ALA A 307 -13.42 0.55 7.33
N LYS A 308 -12.48 1.41 7.77
CA LYS A 308 -12.66 2.87 7.68
C LYS A 308 -12.77 3.34 6.23
N ALA A 309 -11.92 2.84 5.35
CA ALA A 309 -11.95 3.18 3.92
C ALA A 309 -13.31 2.84 3.30
N ALA A 310 -13.81 1.63 3.57
CA ALA A 310 -15.13 1.19 3.13
C ALA A 310 -16.27 2.06 3.69
N ALA A 311 -16.20 2.45 4.97
CA ALA A 311 -17.23 3.28 5.60
C ALA A 311 -17.37 4.66 4.94
N VAL A 312 -16.28 5.21 4.44
CA VAL A 312 -16.25 6.52 3.76
C VAL A 312 -16.38 6.41 2.24
N GLY A 313 -16.66 5.20 1.72
CA GLY A 313 -16.81 4.93 0.30
C GLY A 313 -15.52 5.13 -0.52
N THR A 314 -14.37 5.14 0.15
CA THR A 314 -13.05 5.36 -0.47
C THR A 314 -12.29 4.05 -0.55
N PRO A 315 -11.79 3.68 -1.72
CA PRO A 315 -10.93 2.51 -1.86
C PRO A 315 -9.61 2.73 -1.12
N LEU A 316 -9.17 1.75 -0.32
CA LEU A 316 -7.93 1.91 0.44
C LEU A 316 -6.72 2.22 -0.46
N ALA A 317 -6.68 1.66 -1.68
CA ALA A 317 -5.62 1.97 -2.64
C ALA A 317 -5.63 3.41 -3.17
N ALA A 318 -6.74 4.14 -3.07
CA ALA A 318 -6.76 5.57 -3.39
C ALA A 318 -5.90 6.39 -2.42
N VAL A 319 -5.87 5.99 -1.14
CA VAL A 319 -5.01 6.62 -0.13
C VAL A 319 -3.54 6.33 -0.41
N TYR A 320 -3.26 5.13 -0.92
CA TYR A 320 -1.92 4.66 -1.25
C TYR A 320 -1.53 4.87 -2.73
N LEU A 321 -2.23 5.72 -3.47
CA LEU A 321 -1.99 5.92 -4.92
C LEU A 321 -0.56 6.37 -5.21
N SER A 322 -0.02 7.26 -4.37
CA SER A 322 1.37 7.72 -4.42
C SER A 322 2.36 6.78 -3.73
N GLY A 323 1.90 5.68 -3.13
CA GLY A 323 2.65 4.79 -2.25
C GLY A 323 2.47 5.11 -0.76
N SER A 324 2.97 4.22 0.10
CA SER A 324 2.99 4.40 1.56
C SER A 324 4.03 5.44 1.97
N VAL A 325 3.73 6.14 3.06
CA VAL A 325 4.63 7.09 3.71
C VAL A 325 5.96 6.45 4.10
N VAL A 326 5.93 5.15 4.43
CA VAL A 326 7.12 4.38 4.79
C VAL A 326 7.68 3.57 3.63
N GLY A 327 7.36 3.93 2.38
CA GLY A 327 8.05 3.36 1.22
C GLY A 327 7.54 2.03 0.70
N MET A 328 6.44 1.51 1.23
CA MET A 328 5.75 0.37 0.61
C MET A 328 4.97 0.84 -0.63
N SER A 329 5.11 0.15 -1.77
CA SER A 329 4.28 0.44 -2.94
C SER A 329 2.81 0.12 -2.68
N ALA A 330 1.93 0.74 -3.46
CA ALA A 330 0.50 0.40 -3.47
C ALA A 330 0.31 -1.11 -3.71
N ALA A 331 1.08 -1.68 -4.63
CA ALA A 331 1.11 -3.12 -4.94
C ALA A 331 1.56 -3.98 -3.73
N GLY A 332 2.56 -3.53 -2.97
CA GLY A 332 3.06 -4.22 -1.77
C GLY A 332 2.02 -4.34 -0.66
N LEU A 333 1.28 -3.27 -0.38
CA LEU A 333 0.18 -3.28 0.60
C LEU A 333 -1.00 -4.13 0.13
N THR A 334 -1.38 -4.05 -1.15
CA THR A 334 -2.47 -4.87 -1.70
C THR A 334 -2.12 -6.36 -1.74
N SER A 335 -0.86 -6.71 -2.02
CA SER A 335 -0.39 -8.10 -2.02
C SER A 335 -0.34 -8.71 -0.60
N GLY A 336 0.04 -7.91 0.42
CA GLY A 336 0.02 -8.34 1.83
C GLY A 336 -1.39 -8.53 2.41
N LEU A 337 -2.39 -7.81 1.90
CA LEU A 337 -3.81 -8.03 2.21
C LEU A 337 -4.35 -9.30 1.52
N ALA A 338 -3.90 -9.60 0.29
CA ALA A 338 -4.22 -10.83 -0.43
C ALA A 338 -3.92 -12.05 0.41
N THR A 339 -2.70 -12.08 0.95
CA THR A 339 -2.21 -13.21 1.70
C THR A 339 -2.87 -13.34 3.07
N LEU A 340 -3.50 -12.27 3.58
CA LEU A 340 -4.31 -12.25 4.79
C LEU A 340 -5.73 -12.78 4.62
N GLY A 341 -6.09 -13.26 3.42
CA GLY A 341 -7.45 -13.70 3.11
C GLY A 341 -8.46 -12.55 3.06
N MET A 342 -7.97 -11.30 3.00
CA MET A 342 -8.77 -10.08 2.89
C MET A 342 -8.96 -9.66 1.42
N GLY A 343 -8.53 -10.49 0.47
CA GLY A 343 -8.47 -10.13 -0.94
C GLY A 343 -7.22 -9.30 -1.21
N GLY A 344 -6.62 -9.47 -2.38
CA GLY A 344 -5.46 -8.68 -2.79
C GLY A 344 -5.16 -8.89 -4.26
N ILE A 345 -6.02 -8.33 -5.10
CA ILE A 345 -5.78 -8.01 -6.51
C ILE A 345 -6.66 -6.78 -6.86
N LEU A 346 -6.44 -5.64 -6.19
CA LEU A 346 -6.67 -4.38 -6.88
C LEU A 346 -5.68 -4.36 -8.04
N GLY A 347 -6.16 -4.24 -9.27
CA GLY A 347 -5.38 -4.43 -10.51
C GLY A 347 -4.31 -3.38 -10.79
N LEU A 348 -3.57 -2.99 -9.76
CA LEU A 348 -2.23 -2.42 -9.79
C LEU A 348 -1.21 -3.53 -10.12
N SER A 349 -1.54 -4.41 -11.08
CA SER A 349 -0.59 -5.38 -11.63
C SER A 349 0.36 -4.66 -12.58
N GLY A 350 1.08 -3.67 -12.06
CA GLY A 350 2.42 -3.37 -12.53
C GLY A 350 3.32 -4.48 -12.01
N MET A 351 3.36 -5.60 -12.72
CA MET A 351 4.60 -6.35 -12.71
C MET A 351 5.65 -5.38 -13.26
N THR A 352 6.70 -5.16 -12.47
CA THR A 352 7.95 -4.48 -12.85
C THR A 352 7.87 -2.97 -13.13
N THR A 353 8.41 -2.16 -12.22
CA THR A 353 9.57 -1.26 -12.45
C THR A 353 10.15 -0.72 -11.12
N GLY A 354 11.48 -0.69 -11.03
CA GLY A 354 12.23 0.21 -10.15
C GLY A 354 12.28 -0.08 -8.65
N ILE A 355 11.25 0.32 -7.90
CA ILE A 355 11.43 0.75 -6.50
C ILE A 355 10.39 0.15 -5.53
N GLY A 356 9.31 -0.48 -6.00
CA GLY A 356 8.26 -1.05 -5.14
C GLY A 356 8.23 -2.58 -5.08
N VAL A 357 8.81 -3.21 -4.05
CA VAL A 357 8.76 -4.67 -3.88
C VAL A 357 7.44 -5.11 -3.23
N ALA A 358 6.79 -6.12 -3.81
CA ALA A 358 5.64 -6.79 -3.23
C ALA A 358 6.03 -7.64 -2.00
N VAL A 359 5.61 -7.25 -0.80
CA VAL A 359 5.81 -8.06 0.42
C VAL A 359 4.73 -9.15 0.50
N LEU A 360 4.96 -10.27 -0.19
CA LEU A 360 4.11 -11.47 -0.09
C LEU A 360 4.42 -12.26 1.19
N LEU A 361 3.45 -12.38 2.10
CA LEU A 361 3.51 -13.33 3.23
C LEU A 361 2.25 -14.18 3.31
N GLY A 362 2.28 -15.35 2.66
CA GLY A 362 1.20 -16.35 2.62
C GLY A 362 0.85 -16.91 4.00
N VAL A 363 -0.37 -16.64 4.49
CA VAL A 363 -0.86 -17.12 5.81
C VAL A 363 -1.02 -18.65 5.88
N GLY A 364 -1.12 -19.33 4.74
CA GLY A 364 -1.34 -20.79 4.70
C GLY A 364 -0.17 -21.65 5.16
N ALA A 365 1.08 -21.26 4.87
CA ALA A 365 2.26 -22.05 5.25
C ALA A 365 2.58 -21.96 6.75
N TYR A 366 2.29 -20.81 7.37
CA TYR A 366 2.80 -20.50 8.71
C TYR A 366 1.83 -20.86 9.83
N ALA A 367 0.51 -20.86 9.62
CA ALA A 367 -0.45 -21.24 10.67
C ALA A 367 -0.31 -22.72 11.09
N GLY A 368 -0.01 -23.61 10.14
CA GLY A 368 0.22 -25.04 10.40
C GLY A 368 1.52 -25.28 11.19
N VAL A 369 2.60 -24.58 10.85
CA VAL A 369 3.89 -24.67 11.54
C VAL A 369 3.81 -24.03 12.94
N ARG A 370 3.16 -22.86 13.08
CA ARG A 370 2.97 -22.13 14.35
C ARG A 370 2.28 -22.98 15.42
N LYS A 371 1.28 -23.77 15.02
CA LYS A 371 0.52 -24.67 15.92
C LYS A 371 1.27 -25.95 16.30
N LEU A 372 2.25 -26.36 15.49
CA LEU A 372 3.01 -27.62 15.68
C LEU A 372 4.36 -27.41 16.36
N THR A 373 5.00 -26.25 16.23
CA THR A 373 6.39 -26.04 16.69
C THR A 373 6.53 -25.08 17.88
N GLY A 374 5.49 -24.37 18.29
CA GLY A 374 5.57 -23.38 19.38
C GLY A 374 6.54 -22.22 19.09
N ALA A 375 7.01 -22.06 17.85
CA ALA A 375 7.97 -21.05 17.42
C ALA A 375 7.31 -19.67 17.22
N ASP A 376 6.65 -19.17 18.27
CA ASP A 376 5.92 -17.89 18.27
C ASP A 376 6.87 -16.69 18.12
N GLU A 377 8.13 -16.77 18.55
CA GLU A 377 9.05 -15.62 18.53
C GLU A 377 9.59 -15.27 17.14
N LEU A 378 9.77 -16.27 16.26
CA LEU A 378 10.39 -16.12 14.94
C LEU A 378 9.48 -15.45 13.91
N THR A 379 8.18 -15.68 14.06
CA THR A 379 7.15 -15.28 13.10
C THR A 379 6.47 -13.99 13.50
N ARG A 380 6.74 -13.47 14.70
CA ARG A 380 6.02 -12.32 15.26
C ARG A 380 6.40 -10.99 14.63
N SER A 381 7.53 -10.89 13.92
CA SER A 381 8.05 -9.60 13.41
C SER A 381 8.54 -9.67 11.96
N LYS A 382 8.22 -10.74 11.22
CA LYS A 382 8.77 -10.93 9.86
C LYS A 382 8.19 -9.91 8.88
N ARG A 383 6.92 -9.52 9.02
CA ARG A 383 6.31 -8.45 8.21
C ARG A 383 7.05 -7.14 8.42
N ARG A 384 7.29 -6.79 9.69
CA ARG A 384 8.00 -5.58 10.06
C ARG A 384 9.44 -5.57 9.54
N GLU A 385 10.16 -6.69 9.61
CA GLU A 385 11.50 -6.80 9.05
C GLU A 385 11.52 -6.48 7.54
N LEU A 386 10.58 -7.03 6.77
CA LEU A 386 10.47 -6.77 5.33
C LEU A 386 10.10 -5.31 5.05
N MET A 387 9.22 -4.71 5.85
CA MET A 387 8.91 -3.27 5.76
C MET A 387 10.15 -2.41 5.99
N LEU A 388 10.96 -2.72 7.02
CA LEU A 388 12.19 -1.98 7.32
C LEU A 388 13.22 -2.15 6.18
N VAL A 389 13.36 -3.34 5.61
CA VAL A 389 14.23 -3.59 4.44
C VAL A 389 13.81 -2.73 3.24
N GLU A 390 12.51 -2.59 2.99
CA GLU A 390 12.03 -1.76 1.89
C GLU A 390 12.30 -0.26 2.13
N VAL A 391 12.08 0.22 3.36
CA VAL A 391 12.46 1.59 3.76
C VAL A 391 13.95 1.84 3.51
N ILE A 392 14.81 0.88 3.87
CA ILE A 392 16.26 0.95 3.65
C ILE A 392 16.56 1.04 2.15
N LYS A 393 16.00 0.12 1.35
CA LYS A 393 16.22 0.07 -0.10
C LYS A 393 15.81 1.38 -0.79
N GLN A 394 14.63 1.91 -0.46
CA GLN A 394 14.13 3.16 -1.02
C GLN A 394 14.99 4.36 -0.60
N THR A 395 15.41 4.41 0.66
CA THR A 395 16.27 5.48 1.16
C THR A 395 17.64 5.43 0.48
N GLN A 396 18.23 4.25 0.29
CA GLN A 396 19.48 4.06 -0.45
C GLN A 396 19.35 4.44 -1.93
N ALA A 397 18.24 4.09 -2.58
CA ALA A 397 17.95 4.52 -3.96
C ALA A 397 17.89 6.06 -4.05
N THR A 398 17.23 6.71 -3.08
CA THR A 398 17.16 8.17 -3.00
C THR A 398 18.54 8.80 -2.81
N ILE A 399 19.38 8.25 -1.92
CA ILE A 399 20.77 8.70 -1.73
C ILE A 399 21.58 8.54 -3.03
N SER A 400 21.41 7.43 -3.76
CA SER A 400 22.09 7.19 -5.04
C SER A 400 21.69 8.23 -6.09
N LEU A 401 20.39 8.50 -6.24
CA LEU A 401 19.88 9.53 -7.16
C LEU A 401 20.39 10.92 -6.76
N LEU A 402 20.38 11.24 -5.47
CA LEU A 402 20.91 12.50 -4.93
C LEU A 402 22.40 12.67 -5.26
N MET A 403 23.20 11.61 -5.13
CA MET A 403 24.63 11.63 -5.48
C MET A 403 24.87 11.85 -6.97
N GLN A 404 24.07 11.22 -7.84
CA GLN A 404 24.13 11.48 -9.28
C GLN A 404 23.85 12.95 -9.61
N ASP A 405 22.85 13.52 -8.95
CA ASP A 405 22.47 14.92 -9.16
C ASP A 405 23.52 15.90 -8.60
N LEU A 406 24.14 15.58 -7.45
CA LEU A 406 25.26 16.35 -6.88
C LEU A 406 26.45 16.36 -7.84
N ASN A 407 26.78 15.22 -8.46
CA ASN A 407 27.84 15.17 -9.46
C ASN A 407 27.51 16.07 -10.66
N HIS A 408 26.27 16.04 -11.16
CA HIS A 408 25.85 16.92 -12.26
C HIS A 408 25.97 18.42 -11.92
N ILE A 409 25.59 18.81 -10.71
CA ILE A 409 25.71 20.20 -10.24
C ILE A 409 27.18 20.59 -10.09
N THR A 410 28.01 19.68 -9.56
CA THR A 410 29.46 19.91 -9.39
C THR A 410 30.15 20.12 -10.74
N ASP A 411 29.78 19.34 -11.75
CA ASP A 411 30.29 19.51 -13.12
C ASP A 411 29.89 20.87 -13.70
N ARG A 412 28.60 21.24 -13.59
CA ARG A 412 28.14 22.57 -14.06
C ARG A 412 28.77 23.73 -13.31
N LEU A 413 28.98 23.59 -12.00
CA LEU A 413 29.66 24.60 -11.19
C LEU A 413 31.11 24.76 -11.64
N SER A 414 31.80 23.65 -11.91
CA SER A 414 33.18 23.66 -12.40
C SER A 414 33.30 24.32 -13.77
N GLN A 415 32.35 24.04 -14.68
CA GLN A 415 32.27 24.70 -15.99
C GLN A 415 32.02 26.21 -15.85
N ALA A 416 31.05 26.61 -15.03
CA ALA A 416 30.72 28.01 -14.79
C ALA A 416 31.87 28.80 -14.16
N LEU A 417 32.69 28.16 -13.32
CA LEU A 417 33.89 28.75 -12.73
C LEU A 417 35.06 28.87 -13.73
N ALA A 418 35.12 27.99 -14.74
CA ALA A 418 36.15 27.98 -15.76
C ALA A 418 35.91 29.00 -16.89
N GLU A 419 34.64 29.36 -17.14
CA GLU A 419 34.28 30.38 -18.14
C GLU A 419 34.54 31.80 -17.60
N HIS A 420 35.41 32.55 -18.27
CA HIS A 420 35.66 33.96 -17.94
C HIS A 420 34.46 34.84 -18.37
N GLY A 421 33.52 35.11 -17.46
CA GLY A 421 32.38 36.01 -17.67
C GLY A 421 31.57 36.31 -16.39
N GLU A 422 30.54 37.18 -16.47
CA GLU A 422 29.62 37.48 -15.37
C GLU A 422 28.65 36.31 -15.08
N GLN A 423 29.17 35.18 -14.58
CA GLN A 423 28.35 34.02 -14.16
C GLN A 423 28.09 33.99 -12.64
N GLY A 424 28.32 35.09 -11.92
CA GLY A 424 28.23 35.14 -10.46
C GLY A 424 26.88 34.65 -9.89
N GLN A 425 25.76 35.01 -10.54
CA GLN A 425 24.43 34.55 -10.12
C GLN A 425 24.22 33.04 -10.33
N MET A 426 24.74 32.48 -11.43
CA MET A 426 24.65 31.05 -11.72
C MET A 426 25.48 30.23 -10.72
N ILE A 427 26.71 30.70 -10.41
CA ILE A 427 27.59 30.09 -9.41
C ILE A 427 26.93 30.08 -8.02
N GLN A 428 26.35 31.21 -7.61
CA GLN A 428 25.63 31.30 -6.33
C GLN A 428 24.45 30.32 -6.27
N ARG A 429 23.66 30.21 -7.35
CA ARG A 429 22.52 29.28 -7.40
C ARG A 429 22.96 27.82 -7.30
N LEU A 430 24.02 27.44 -8.03
CA LEU A 430 24.57 26.07 -7.99
C LEU A 430 25.15 25.73 -6.62
N THR A 431 25.82 26.69 -5.96
CA THR A 431 26.37 26.50 -4.61
C THR A 431 25.26 26.36 -3.56
N ALA A 432 24.20 27.16 -3.65
CA ALA A 432 23.05 27.04 -2.76
C ALA A 432 22.35 25.67 -2.90
N MET A 433 22.14 25.22 -4.14
CA MET A 433 21.53 23.92 -4.42
C MET A 433 22.40 22.76 -3.88
N MET A 434 23.72 22.83 -4.05
CA MET A 434 24.65 21.85 -3.49
C MET A 434 24.59 21.78 -1.96
N GLY A 435 24.46 22.94 -1.29
CA GLY A 435 24.30 23.01 0.17
C GLY A 435 23.03 22.32 0.66
N GLN A 436 21.88 22.64 0.07
CA GLN A 436 20.58 22.01 0.42
C GLN A 436 20.60 20.49 0.21
N MET A 437 21.17 20.03 -0.92
CA MET A 437 21.28 18.61 -1.24
C MET A 437 22.20 17.86 -0.26
N THR A 438 23.26 18.50 0.21
CA THR A 438 24.15 17.92 1.23
C THR A 438 23.43 17.75 2.58
N GLY A 439 22.66 18.76 3.00
CA GLY A 439 21.83 18.69 4.20
C GLY A 439 20.78 17.57 4.13
N ALA A 440 20.02 17.54 3.04
CA ALA A 440 19.04 16.47 2.80
C ALA A 440 19.70 15.07 2.77
N GLY A 441 20.89 14.95 2.17
CA GLY A 441 21.66 13.70 2.18
C GLY A 441 22.04 13.22 3.58
N THR A 442 22.34 14.15 4.50
CA THR A 442 22.61 13.84 5.90
C THR A 442 21.35 13.31 6.60
N VAL A 443 20.19 13.94 6.39
CA VAL A 443 18.91 13.47 6.92
C VAL A 443 18.57 12.06 6.43
N LEU A 444 18.73 11.80 5.13
CA LEU A 444 18.48 10.48 4.52
C LEU A 444 19.42 9.41 5.06
N THR A 445 20.72 9.73 5.21
CA THR A 445 21.72 8.81 5.77
C THR A 445 21.37 8.42 7.21
N ASN A 446 21.05 9.40 8.06
CA ASN A 446 20.63 9.15 9.43
C ASN A 446 19.35 8.29 9.51
N LYS A 447 18.37 8.55 8.63
CA LYS A 447 17.14 7.73 8.50
C LYS A 447 17.47 6.29 8.11
N CYS A 448 18.36 6.09 7.14
CA CYS A 448 18.80 4.77 6.71
C CYS A 448 19.50 4.01 7.84
N GLU A 449 20.42 4.65 8.57
CA GLU A 449 21.15 4.03 9.69
C GLU A 449 20.22 3.65 10.85
N ALA A 450 19.30 4.53 11.23
CA ALA A 450 18.31 4.25 12.28
C ALA A 450 17.42 3.06 11.90
N THR A 451 16.97 3.01 10.65
CA THR A 451 16.15 1.91 10.11
C THR A 451 16.94 0.60 10.05
N GLN A 452 18.20 0.65 9.58
CA GLN A 452 19.12 -0.49 9.55
C GLN A 452 19.36 -1.05 10.96
N SER A 453 19.53 -0.17 11.95
CA SER A 453 19.67 -0.58 13.35
C SER A 453 18.42 -1.30 13.83
N SER A 454 17.22 -0.78 13.52
CA SER A 454 15.95 -1.41 13.88
C SER A 454 15.77 -2.78 13.21
N ALA A 455 16.09 -2.92 11.92
CA ALA A 455 16.05 -4.19 11.19
C ALA A 455 17.03 -5.21 11.77
N THR A 456 18.22 -4.76 12.16
CA THR A 456 19.25 -5.60 12.78
C THR A 456 18.79 -6.10 14.16
N LYS A 457 18.10 -5.28 14.95
CA LYS A 457 17.52 -5.72 16.24
C LYS A 457 16.51 -6.86 16.06
N LEU A 458 15.75 -6.89 14.96
CA LEU A 458 14.80 -7.97 14.68
C LEU A 458 15.47 -9.32 14.39
N ARG A 459 16.73 -9.30 13.94
CA ARG A 459 17.57 -10.51 13.77
C ARG A 459 18.23 -10.97 15.08
N CYS A 460 17.98 -10.26 16.18
CA CYS A 460 18.41 -10.64 17.52
C CYS A 460 17.20 -11.10 18.34
N ALA A 461 17.38 -12.01 19.29
CA ALA A 461 16.28 -12.46 20.14
C ALA A 461 15.82 -11.31 21.04
N ARG A 462 14.53 -10.95 21.04
CA ARG A 462 14.01 -9.92 21.97
C ARG A 462 14.18 -10.36 23.43
N PHE A 463 13.86 -11.63 23.67
CA PHE A 463 14.14 -12.32 24.92
C PHE A 463 15.01 -13.54 24.63
N LEU A 464 16.14 -13.66 25.31
CA LEU A 464 17.04 -14.80 25.10
C LEU A 464 16.55 -16.01 25.89
N ASP A 465 16.23 -17.09 25.18
CA ASP A 465 16.15 -18.42 25.77
C ASP A 465 17.59 -18.97 25.96
N ASP A 466 18.08 -18.87 27.19
CA ASP A 466 19.42 -19.30 27.60
C ASP A 466 19.62 -20.81 27.44
N ALA A 467 18.58 -21.61 27.69
CA ALA A 467 18.65 -23.07 27.59
C ALA A 467 18.74 -23.51 26.11
N LYS A 468 17.98 -22.86 25.24
CA LYS A 468 18.08 -23.05 23.79
C LYS A 468 19.45 -22.64 23.28
N LEU A 469 19.95 -21.47 23.69
CA LEU A 469 21.28 -21.00 23.29
C LEU A 469 22.37 -22.00 23.70
N LYS A 470 22.36 -22.45 24.97
CA LYS A 470 23.29 -23.47 25.49
C LYS A 470 23.30 -24.73 24.63
N THR A 471 22.14 -25.15 24.13
CA THR A 471 21.99 -26.36 23.32
C THR A 471 22.60 -26.19 21.93
N LEU A 472 22.38 -25.03 21.30
CA LEU A 472 22.89 -24.72 19.96
C LEU A 472 24.41 -24.45 19.93
N THR A 473 25.00 -24.12 21.07
CA THR A 473 26.43 -23.84 21.23
C THR A 473 27.19 -24.95 21.98
N LYS A 474 26.65 -26.17 22.08
CA LYS A 474 27.34 -27.31 22.72
C LYS A 474 28.61 -27.72 21.98
N GLU A 475 28.67 -27.49 20.68
CA GLU A 475 29.83 -27.82 19.86
C GLU A 475 31.03 -26.94 20.24
N PRO A 476 32.26 -27.50 20.36
CA PRO A 476 33.45 -26.73 20.75
C PRO A 476 33.72 -25.51 19.85
N THR A 477 33.40 -25.61 18.55
CA THR A 477 33.56 -24.53 17.56
C THR A 477 32.56 -23.38 17.74
N LYS A 478 31.48 -23.58 18.49
CA LYS A 478 30.43 -22.58 18.76
C LYS A 478 30.38 -22.12 20.21
N ALA A 479 31.21 -22.69 21.09
CA ALA A 479 31.23 -22.37 22.51
C ALA A 479 31.53 -20.88 22.77
N GLU A 480 32.47 -20.28 22.03
CA GLU A 480 32.79 -18.85 22.14
C GLU A 480 31.61 -17.93 21.76
N LEU A 481 30.71 -18.41 20.89
CA LEU A 481 29.51 -17.68 20.50
C LEU A 481 28.48 -17.65 21.64
N PHE A 482 28.49 -18.62 22.56
CA PHE A 482 27.62 -18.63 23.74
C PHE A 482 27.87 -17.41 24.61
N ASP A 483 29.12 -17.26 25.08
CA ASP A 483 29.52 -16.17 25.97
C ASP A 483 29.38 -14.82 25.29
N PHE A 484 29.74 -14.77 23.99
CA PHE A 484 29.55 -13.58 23.17
C PHE A 484 28.07 -13.16 23.15
N ILE A 485 27.14 -14.02 22.72
CA ILE A 485 25.71 -13.70 22.65
C ILE A 485 25.18 -13.33 24.04
N ARG A 486 25.48 -14.13 25.08
CA ARG A 486 24.99 -13.91 26.45
C ARG A 486 25.44 -12.57 27.03
N SER A 487 26.62 -12.08 26.65
CA SER A 487 27.16 -10.80 27.11
C SER A 487 26.28 -9.60 26.75
N PHE A 488 25.42 -9.71 25.72
CA PHE A 488 24.50 -8.66 25.29
C PHE A 488 23.16 -8.65 26.03
N TYR A 489 22.89 -9.64 26.89
CA TYR A 489 21.61 -9.79 27.57
C TYR A 489 21.73 -9.60 29.08
N GLU A 490 20.73 -8.94 29.67
CA GLU A 490 20.57 -8.76 31.11
C GLU A 490 19.16 -9.16 31.57
N GLU A 491 19.05 -9.59 32.83
CA GLU A 491 17.74 -9.91 33.42
C GLU A 491 16.97 -8.62 33.67
N ARG A 492 15.76 -8.53 33.13
CA ARG A 492 14.85 -7.41 33.31
C ARG A 492 13.46 -7.91 33.67
N SER A 493 12.79 -7.20 34.57
CA SER A 493 11.39 -7.43 34.89
C SER A 493 10.49 -6.79 33.84
N PHE A 494 9.50 -7.55 33.37
CA PHE A 494 8.47 -7.09 32.45
C PHE A 494 7.10 -7.41 33.04
N SER A 495 6.24 -6.41 33.14
CA SER A 495 4.84 -6.59 33.51
C SER A 495 4.07 -7.12 32.30
N GLN A 496 3.42 -8.27 32.47
CA GLN A 496 2.62 -8.92 31.45
C GLN A 496 1.20 -9.07 31.97
N GLU A 497 0.24 -8.50 31.25
CA GLU A 497 -1.18 -8.60 31.59
C GLU A 497 -1.74 -9.88 30.94
N LYS A 498 -2.31 -10.76 31.76
CA LYS A 498 -2.98 -11.98 31.30
C LYS A 498 -4.30 -12.11 32.07
N ASP A 499 -5.41 -12.14 31.34
CA ASP A 499 -6.77 -12.20 31.90
C ASP A 499 -7.07 -11.11 32.96
N GLY A 500 -6.57 -9.88 32.74
CA GLY A 500 -6.81 -8.73 33.63
C GLY A 500 -6.00 -8.73 34.93
N GLN A 501 -5.06 -9.67 35.10
CA GLN A 501 -4.08 -9.67 36.19
C GLN A 501 -2.68 -9.35 35.65
N GLN A 502 -1.96 -8.47 36.35
CA GLN A 502 -0.56 -8.16 36.03
C GLN A 502 0.37 -9.17 36.69
N PHE A 503 1.22 -9.81 35.87
CA PHE A 503 2.27 -10.71 36.31
C PHE A 503 3.63 -10.09 35.96
N GLU A 504 4.53 -9.96 36.93
CA GLU A 504 5.92 -9.65 36.64
C GLU A 504 6.67 -10.91 36.21
N THR A 505 7.28 -10.87 35.04
CA THR A 505 8.15 -11.95 34.55
C THR A 505 9.56 -11.41 34.34
N LEU A 506 10.55 -12.10 34.90
CA LEU A 506 11.96 -11.86 34.62
C LEU A 506 12.32 -12.51 33.28
N LYS A 507 12.82 -11.72 32.33
CA LYS A 507 13.29 -12.20 31.03
C LYS A 507 14.66 -11.62 30.72
N LEU A 508 15.48 -12.39 30.00
CA LEU A 508 16.75 -11.92 29.48
C LEU A 508 16.51 -11.04 28.27
N ALA A 509 16.70 -9.73 28.40
CA ALA A 509 16.52 -8.77 27.32
C ALA A 509 17.84 -8.14 26.91
N ILE A 510 17.93 -7.65 25.67
CA ILE A 510 19.11 -6.95 25.17
C ILE A 510 19.38 -5.72 26.06
N LYS A 511 20.64 -5.54 26.44
CA LYS A 511 21.10 -4.37 27.21
C LYS A 511 20.75 -3.06 26.50
N PRO A 512 20.34 -2.01 27.24
CA PRO A 512 20.12 -0.70 26.64
C PRO A 512 21.45 -0.11 26.11
N GLY A 513 21.38 0.71 25.06
CA GLY A 513 22.54 1.47 24.57
C GLY A 513 23.58 0.69 23.78
N VAL A 514 23.29 -0.55 23.34
CA VAL A 514 24.18 -1.31 22.46
C VAL A 514 24.30 -0.61 21.10
N SER A 515 25.54 -0.44 20.62
CA SER A 515 25.80 0.23 19.34
C SER A 515 25.26 -0.58 18.14
N PRO A 516 24.85 0.07 17.03
CA PRO A 516 24.36 -0.62 15.84
C PRO A 516 25.33 -1.68 15.30
N LYS A 517 26.63 -1.37 15.28
CA LYS A 517 27.69 -2.30 14.84
C LYS A 517 27.79 -3.53 15.74
N ALA A 518 27.60 -3.36 17.05
CA ALA A 518 27.61 -4.48 17.99
C ALA A 518 26.34 -5.35 17.87
N LEU A 519 25.18 -4.73 17.60
CA LEU A 519 23.95 -5.45 17.26
C LEU A 519 24.09 -6.26 15.96
N GLU A 520 24.81 -5.74 14.97
CA GLU A 520 25.05 -6.47 13.71
C GLU A 520 25.92 -7.72 13.95
N ASN A 521 26.99 -7.58 14.74
CA ASN A 521 27.80 -8.72 15.15
C ASN A 521 26.99 -9.74 15.96
N LEU A 522 26.09 -9.27 16.84
CA LEU A 522 25.16 -10.11 17.59
C LEU A 522 24.21 -10.87 16.65
N ALA A 523 23.61 -10.20 15.67
CA ALA A 523 22.74 -10.83 14.68
C ALA A 523 23.47 -11.91 13.87
N ARG A 524 24.71 -11.62 13.42
CA ARG A 524 25.56 -12.61 12.73
C ARG A 524 25.89 -13.81 13.62
N ALA A 525 26.12 -13.59 14.92
CA ALA A 525 26.35 -14.68 15.87
C ALA A 525 25.10 -15.56 16.03
N PHE A 526 23.90 -14.96 16.11
CA PHE A 526 22.63 -15.70 16.14
C PHE A 526 22.41 -16.55 14.88
N GLU A 527 22.78 -16.04 13.71
CA GLU A 527 22.72 -16.78 12.44
C GLU A 527 23.72 -17.93 12.39
N ALA A 528 24.95 -17.70 12.83
CA ALA A 528 26.01 -18.71 12.85
C ALA A 528 25.66 -19.91 13.76
N VAL A 529 24.94 -19.67 14.87
CA VAL A 529 24.46 -20.74 15.76
C VAL A 529 23.13 -21.35 15.30
N GLY A 530 22.51 -20.82 14.25
CA GLY A 530 21.22 -21.31 13.75
C GLY A 530 20.06 -21.09 14.72
N TYR A 531 20.14 -20.06 15.58
CA TYR A 531 19.15 -19.83 16.65
C TYR A 531 17.71 -19.73 16.14
N PHE A 532 17.57 -19.24 14.91
CA PHE A 532 16.28 -19.02 14.26
C PHE A 532 15.93 -20.05 13.17
N ASN A 533 16.67 -21.16 13.04
CA ASN A 533 16.34 -22.18 12.05
C ASN A 533 15.20 -23.09 12.51
N VAL A 534 14.11 -23.14 11.73
CA VAL A 534 12.90 -23.92 12.03
C VAL A 534 13.15 -25.44 12.00
N SER A 535 14.10 -25.90 11.19
CA SER A 535 14.53 -27.30 11.11
C SER A 535 15.18 -27.80 12.42
N ASP A 536 15.89 -26.93 13.13
CA ASP A 536 16.61 -27.30 14.35
C ASP A 536 15.70 -27.28 15.60
N VAL A 537 14.61 -26.51 15.56
CA VAL A 537 13.56 -26.50 16.59
C VAL A 537 12.81 -27.83 16.64
N LEU A 538 12.60 -28.50 15.49
CA LEU A 538 12.01 -29.84 15.42
C LEU A 538 12.91 -30.90 16.07
N VAL A 539 14.24 -30.77 15.92
CA VAL A 539 15.22 -31.67 16.53
C VAL A 539 15.34 -31.43 18.04
N GLY A 540 15.35 -30.16 18.46
CA GLY A 540 15.41 -29.79 19.88
C GLY A 540 14.15 -30.20 20.66
N GLY A 541 12.95 -30.00 20.09
CA GLY A 541 11.70 -30.43 20.71
C GLY A 541 11.59 -31.96 20.85
N ALA A 542 12.06 -32.70 19.85
CA ALA A 542 12.11 -34.17 19.90
C ALA A 542 13.10 -34.69 20.96
N ALA A 543 14.26 -34.04 21.11
CA ALA A 543 15.24 -34.37 22.14
C ALA A 543 14.70 -34.08 23.56
N ASP A 544 14.06 -32.93 23.76
CA ASP A 544 13.53 -32.52 25.08
C ASP A 544 12.32 -33.37 25.51
N MET A 545 11.51 -33.83 24.54
CA MET A 545 10.46 -34.84 24.78
C MET A 545 11.04 -36.23 25.10
N ALA A 546 12.11 -36.63 24.43
CA ALA A 546 12.79 -37.90 24.70
C ALA A 546 13.46 -37.91 26.09
N ASP A 547 14.04 -36.79 26.51
CA ASP A 547 14.65 -36.64 27.84
C ASP A 547 13.60 -36.59 28.95
N LYS A 548 12.46 -35.91 28.74
CA LYS A 548 11.31 -35.96 29.68
C LYS A 548 10.66 -37.35 29.76
N ALA A 549 10.62 -38.09 28.65
CA ALA A 549 10.14 -39.47 28.63
C ALA A 549 11.10 -40.43 29.36
N LYS A 550 12.42 -40.25 29.18
CA LYS A 550 13.44 -40.98 29.95
C LYS A 550 13.39 -40.67 31.44
N GLY A 551 13.21 -39.40 31.82
CA GLY A 551 13.06 -38.99 33.23
C GLY A 551 11.84 -39.61 33.90
N LYS A 552 10.70 -39.71 33.20
CA LYS A 552 9.49 -40.39 33.69
C LYS A 552 9.64 -41.91 33.77
N LEU A 553 10.38 -42.53 32.85
CA LEU A 553 10.68 -43.97 32.90
C LEU A 553 11.62 -44.32 34.06
N LEU A 554 12.63 -43.50 34.33
CA LEU A 554 13.56 -43.72 35.45
C LEU A 554 12.89 -43.56 36.83
N GLY A 555 11.89 -42.68 36.96
CA GLY A 555 11.09 -42.55 38.18
C GLY A 555 10.05 -43.65 38.41
N LEU A 556 9.83 -44.55 37.43
CA LEU A 556 8.97 -45.73 37.58
C LEU A 556 9.76 -46.98 38.03
N PHE A 557 11.09 -46.91 38.02
CA PHE A 557 12.00 -47.99 38.43
C PHE A 557 12.88 -47.62 39.64
N SER A 558 12.53 -46.54 40.36
CA SER A 558 13.15 -46.16 41.64
C SER A 558 12.23 -46.43 42.82
#